data_AF-A0A5R2N012-F1
#
_entry.id   AF-A0A5R2N012-F1
#
_cell.length_a   1.000
_cell.length_b   1.000
_cell.length_c   1.000
_cell.angle_alpha   90.00
_cell.angle_beta   90.00
_cell.angle_gamma   90.00
#
_symmetry.space_group_name_H-M   'P 1'
#
loop_
_entity.id
_entity.type
_entity.pdbx_description
1 polymer ?
#
loop_
_entity_poly.entity_id
_entity_poly.type
_entity_poly.pdbx_seq_one_letter_code
_entity_poly.pdbx_strand_id
1 'polypeptide(L)'
;LHRLGILEKMQTELPEVARPTEPKVWKQVNSFTIAFGHGVSTTPLQAAVGCAALVNGGFLMQPTFLVRSQEDAMAAAKKVVTEKTVEGMRYLYSLNAEKGSARNARVPGYRVGG
;
A
#
# COMPACT_ATOMS: atom_id res chain seq x y z
N LEU A 1 -0.99 2.12 10.34
CA LEU A 1 -1.50 2.59 9.04
C LEU A 1 -0.80 3.86 8.56
N HIS A 2 -0.57 4.86 9.43
CA HIS A 2 0.28 6.03 9.11
C HIS A 2 1.65 5.68 8.54
N ARG A 3 2.33 4.67 9.11
CA ARG A 3 3.62 4.18 8.60
C ARG A 3 3.55 3.74 7.13
N LEU A 4 2.43 3.18 6.67
CA LEU A 4 2.22 2.76 5.28
C LEU A 4 1.68 3.89 4.39
N GLY A 5 1.53 5.12 4.91
CA GLY A 5 1.01 6.27 4.17
C GLY A 5 -0.50 6.24 3.91
N ILE A 6 -1.22 5.19 4.31
CA ILE A 6 -2.65 5.00 4.00
C ILE A 6 -3.54 6.07 4.66
N LEU A 7 -3.14 6.53 5.85
CA LEU A 7 -3.86 7.57 6.61
C LEU A 7 -3.16 8.93 6.56
N GLU A 8 -2.13 9.07 5.72
CA GLU A 8 -1.43 10.34 5.54
C GLU A 8 -1.97 11.07 4.31
N LYS A 9 -2.04 12.41 4.37
CA LYS A 9 -2.33 13.20 3.16
C LYS A 9 -1.19 12.98 2.17
N MET A 10 -1.52 12.50 0.98
CA MET A 10 -0.52 12.26 -0.04
C MET A 10 0.05 13.58 -0.57
N GLN A 11 1.34 13.58 -0.88
CA GLN A 11 2.04 14.71 -1.47
C GLN A 11 2.39 14.35 -2.92
N THR A 12 1.71 15.00 -3.86
CA THR A 12 1.90 14.87 -5.30
C THR A 12 1.88 16.25 -5.94
N GLU A 13 2.19 16.32 -7.24
CA GLU A 13 2.12 17.54 -8.03
C GLU A 13 0.67 18.03 -8.23
N LEU A 14 -0.32 17.17 -8.01
CA LEU A 14 -1.74 17.54 -8.10
C LEU A 14 -2.23 18.17 -6.79
N PRO A 15 -3.02 19.26 -6.86
CA PRO A 15 -3.54 19.95 -5.67
C PRO A 15 -4.72 19.21 -5.00
N GLU A 16 -5.47 18.40 -5.76
CA GLU A 16 -6.74 17.80 -5.34
C GLU A 16 -6.58 16.48 -4.55
N VAL A 17 -5.69 16.48 -3.56
CA VAL A 17 -5.50 15.31 -2.69
C VAL A 17 -6.41 15.39 -1.47
N ALA A 18 -7.37 14.48 -1.39
CA ALA A 18 -8.22 14.32 -0.20
C ALA A 18 -7.42 13.82 1.01
N ARG A 19 -7.79 14.31 2.20
CA ARG A 19 -7.26 13.78 3.47
C ARG A 19 -8.03 12.50 3.84
N PRO A 20 -7.35 11.42 4.24
CA PRO A 20 -8.01 10.26 4.81
C PRO A 20 -8.81 10.62 6.06
N THR A 21 -9.84 9.83 6.35
CA THR A 21 -10.62 9.95 7.57
C THR A 21 -10.35 8.77 8.48
N GLU A 22 -10.21 9.06 9.77
CA GLU A 22 -10.01 8.06 10.82
C GLU A 22 -10.76 8.46 12.11
N PRO A 23 -11.00 7.52 13.02
CA PRO A 23 -11.65 7.84 14.29
C PRO A 23 -10.80 8.83 15.11
N LYS A 24 -11.43 9.89 15.64
CA LYS A 24 -10.75 10.86 16.53
C LYS A 24 -10.10 10.19 17.75
N VAL A 25 -10.70 9.11 18.25
CA VAL A 25 -10.20 8.31 19.36
C VAL A 25 -10.11 6.86 18.90
N TRP A 26 -8.91 6.30 18.95
CA TRP A 26 -8.65 4.94 18.51
C TRP A 26 -8.99 3.93 19.62
N LYS A 27 -10.22 3.41 19.63
CA LYS A 27 -10.63 2.37 20.59
C LYS A 27 -10.32 0.97 20.05
N GLN A 28 -10.33 -0.03 20.93
CA GLN A 28 -10.11 -1.42 20.55
C GLN A 28 -11.16 -1.91 19.53
N VAL A 29 -12.42 -1.50 19.68
CA VAL A 29 -13.50 -1.83 18.73
C VAL A 29 -13.19 -1.32 17.31
N ASN A 30 -12.57 -0.15 17.18
CA ASN A 30 -12.15 0.38 15.88
C ASN A 30 -11.05 -0.49 15.28
N SER A 31 -10.11 -0.97 16.08
CA SER A 31 -9.00 -1.80 15.60
C SER A 31 -9.48 -3.09 14.95
N PHE A 32 -10.50 -3.74 15.52
CA PHE A 32 -11.07 -4.95 14.94
C PHE A 32 -11.61 -4.70 13.53
N THR A 33 -12.43 -3.66 13.34
CA THR A 33 -13.04 -3.38 12.04
C THR A 33 -12.05 -2.83 11.03
N ILE A 34 -11.11 -2.00 11.47
CA ILE A 34 -10.11 -1.38 10.60
C ILE A 34 -9.14 -2.42 10.03
N ALA A 35 -8.87 -3.51 10.77
CA ALA A 35 -8.01 -4.60 10.30
C ALA A 35 -8.50 -5.23 8.99
N PHE A 36 -9.81 -5.19 8.71
CA PHE A 36 -10.42 -5.64 7.45
C PHE A 36 -11.05 -4.50 6.64
N GLY A 37 -10.56 -3.27 6.82
CA GLY A 37 -10.86 -2.13 5.96
C GLY A 37 -12.10 -1.32 6.32
N HIS A 38 -12.72 -1.53 7.48
CA HIS A 38 -13.91 -0.79 7.91
C HIS A 38 -13.61 0.24 9.01
N GLY A 39 -14.15 1.45 8.88
CA GLY A 39 -14.02 2.52 9.89
C GLY A 39 -12.93 3.56 9.61
N VAL A 40 -12.30 3.49 8.45
CA VAL A 40 -11.42 4.53 7.88
C VAL A 40 -11.79 4.74 6.41
N SER A 41 -11.56 5.93 5.87
CA SER A 41 -11.65 6.17 4.42
C SER A 41 -10.31 6.68 3.90
N THR A 42 -9.88 6.17 2.75
CA THR A 42 -8.65 6.54 2.07
C THR A 42 -8.90 6.66 0.57
N THR A 43 -8.03 7.35 -0.16
CA THR A 43 -8.11 7.42 -1.62
C THR A 43 -7.55 6.14 -2.25
N PRO A 44 -8.02 5.75 -3.45
CA PRO A 44 -7.45 4.60 -4.16
C PRO A 44 -5.94 4.70 -4.37
N LEU A 45 -5.41 5.91 -4.61
CA LEU A 45 -3.99 6.13 -4.81
C LEU A 45 -3.18 5.87 -3.51
N GLN A 46 -3.68 6.30 -2.35
CA GLN A 46 -3.07 5.99 -1.05
C GLN A 46 -3.03 4.49 -0.76
N ALA A 47 -4.11 3.77 -1.08
CA ALA A 47 -4.14 2.32 -0.97
C ALA A 47 -3.12 1.66 -1.90
N ALA A 48 -3.03 2.11 -3.16
CA ALA A 48 -2.08 1.58 -4.14
C ALA A 48 -0.62 1.78 -3.70
N VAL A 49 -0.26 2.98 -3.21
CA VAL A 49 1.09 3.28 -2.71
C VAL A 49 1.43 2.46 -1.48
N GLY A 50 0.49 2.32 -0.54
CA GLY A 50 0.66 1.46 0.63
C GLY A 50 0.87 -0.01 0.25
N CYS A 51 0.11 -0.52 -0.73
CA CYS A 51 0.28 -1.89 -1.24
C CYS A 51 1.61 -2.07 -1.98
N ALA A 52 2.03 -1.09 -2.78
CA ALA A 52 3.31 -1.14 -3.49
C ALA A 52 4.48 -1.28 -2.51
N ALA A 53 4.43 -0.60 -1.37
CA ALA A 53 5.43 -0.70 -0.32
C ALA A 53 5.58 -2.13 0.25
N LEU A 54 4.52 -2.94 0.21
CA LEU A 54 4.54 -4.31 0.72
C LEU A 54 5.21 -5.30 -0.24
N VAL A 55 5.42 -4.91 -1.50
CA VAL A 55 5.94 -5.80 -2.56
C VAL A 55 7.20 -5.28 -3.24
N ASN A 56 7.62 -4.04 -3.00
CA ASN A 56 8.79 -3.41 -3.63
C ASN A 56 10.06 -3.43 -2.75
N GLY A 57 10.19 -4.43 -1.88
CA GLY A 57 11.27 -4.48 -0.90
C GLY A 57 11.00 -3.60 0.33
N GLY A 58 9.75 -3.24 0.62
CA GLY A 58 9.42 -2.64 1.91
C GLY A 58 9.57 -1.12 1.96
N PHE A 59 9.67 -0.47 0.81
CA PHE A 59 9.92 0.96 0.68
C PHE A 59 8.64 1.71 0.32
N LEU A 60 8.19 2.57 1.22
CA LEU A 60 7.14 3.54 0.92
C LEU A 60 7.74 4.64 0.04
N MET A 61 7.37 4.60 -1.23
CA MET A 61 7.79 5.56 -2.26
C MET A 61 6.77 6.69 -2.34
N GLN A 62 7.23 7.94 -2.37
CA GLN A 62 6.36 9.06 -2.69
C GLN A 62 5.97 8.99 -4.18
N PRO A 63 4.67 8.93 -4.53
CA PRO A 63 4.25 8.94 -5.92
C PRO A 63 4.49 10.31 -6.54
N THR A 64 4.82 10.32 -7.82
CA THR A 64 5.08 11.54 -8.60
C THR A 64 4.68 11.32 -10.05
N PHE A 65 4.21 12.38 -10.71
CA PHE A 65 4.00 12.41 -12.16
C PHE A 65 5.25 12.81 -12.95
N LEU A 66 6.33 13.19 -12.25
CA LEU A 66 7.58 13.62 -12.85
C LEU A 66 8.57 12.48 -12.89
N VAL A 67 9.32 12.39 -13.99
CA VAL A 67 10.40 11.40 -14.13
C VAL A 67 11.53 11.77 -13.16
N ARG A 68 12.07 10.77 -12.47
CA ARG A 68 13.19 10.92 -11.55
C ARG A 68 14.16 9.75 -11.70
N SER A 69 15.41 9.96 -11.28
CA SER A 69 16.38 8.87 -11.22
C SER A 69 16.00 7.88 -10.11
N GLN A 70 16.56 6.67 -10.19
CA GLN A 70 16.39 5.68 -9.13
C GLN A 70 17.01 6.16 -7.81
N GLU A 71 18.15 6.85 -7.87
CA GLU A 71 18.84 7.38 -6.70
C GLU A 71 17.97 8.43 -5.98
N ASP A 72 17.40 9.38 -6.73
CA ASP A 72 16.49 10.39 -6.18
C ASP A 72 15.23 9.76 -5.57
N ALA A 73 14.67 8.75 -6.25
CA ALA A 73 13.50 8.02 -5.75
C ALA A 73 13.79 7.32 -4.42
N MET A 74 14.95 6.66 -4.34
CA MET A 74 15.38 5.93 -3.14
C MET A 74 15.77 6.87 -2.00
N ALA A 75 16.35 8.04 -2.28
CA ALA A 75 16.68 9.04 -1.27
C ALA A 75 15.44 9.57 -0.54
N ALA A 76 14.30 9.67 -1.24
CA ALA A 76 13.03 10.08 -0.64
C ALA A 76 12.22 8.90 -0.04
N ALA A 77 12.64 7.65 -0.28
CA ALA A 77 11.90 6.47 0.14
C ALA A 77 12.07 6.19 1.64
N LYS A 78 11.01 5.65 2.27
CA LYS A 78 11.05 5.26 3.69
C LYS A 78 10.89 3.75 3.81
N LYS A 79 11.78 3.06 4.52
CA LYS A 79 11.61 1.63 4.83
C LYS A 79 10.51 1.46 5.88
N VAL A 80 9.44 0.75 5.54
CA VAL A 80 8.23 0.62 6.38
C VAL A 80 7.97 -0.80 6.85
N VAL A 81 8.47 -1.79 6.12
CA VAL A 81 8.43 -3.22 6.48
C VAL A 81 9.77 -3.89 6.16
N THR A 82 10.02 -5.06 6.74
CA THR A 82 11.27 -5.83 6.54
C THR A 82 11.20 -6.66 5.26
N GLU A 83 12.35 -7.13 4.77
CA GLU A 83 12.38 -8.01 3.59
C GLU A 83 11.62 -9.32 3.83
N LYS A 84 11.74 -9.90 5.03
CA LYS A 84 10.97 -11.09 5.44
C LYS A 84 9.46 -10.85 5.34
N THR A 85 8.98 -9.67 5.73
CA THR A 85 7.56 -9.30 5.57
C THR A 85 7.18 -9.20 4.10
N VAL A 86 8.03 -8.60 3.26
CA VAL A 86 7.80 -8.46 1.81
C VAL A 86 7.69 -9.83 1.15
N GLU A 87 8.60 -10.75 1.46
CA GLU A 87 8.57 -12.12 0.95
C GLU A 87 7.26 -12.83 1.33
N GLY A 88 6.85 -12.71 2.60
CA GLY A 88 5.58 -13.25 3.09
C GLY A 88 4.38 -12.66 2.35
N MET A 89 4.34 -11.34 2.13
CA MET A 89 3.25 -10.67 1.42
C MET A 89 3.18 -11.09 -0.05
N ARG A 90 4.32 -11.16 -0.75
CA ARG A 90 4.39 -11.65 -2.14
C ARG A 90 3.88 -13.09 -2.26
N TYR A 91 4.21 -13.95 -1.29
CA TYR A 91 3.69 -15.32 -1.25
C TYR A 91 2.17 -15.34 -1.07
N LEU A 92 1.63 -14.61 -0.08
CA LEU A 92 0.19 -14.57 0.17
C LEU A 92 -0.60 -14.02 -1.02
N TYR A 93 -0.09 -12.98 -1.69
CA TYR A 93 -0.70 -12.39 -2.87
C TYR A 93 -0.69 -13.35 -4.06
N SER A 94 0.42 -14.08 -4.28
CA SER A 94 0.48 -15.14 -5.30
C SER A 94 -0.54 -16.25 -5.00
N LEU A 95 -0.65 -16.66 -3.74
CA LEU A 95 -1.59 -17.70 -3.31
C LEU A 95 -3.05 -17.27 -3.52
N ASN A 96 -3.38 -16.00 -3.30
CA ASN A 96 -4.72 -15.46 -3.57
C ASN A 96 -5.05 -15.47 -5.08
N ALA A 97 -4.07 -15.20 -5.94
CA ALA A 97 -4.24 -15.34 -7.39
C ALA A 97 -4.35 -16.82 -7.83
N GLU A 98 -3.68 -17.74 -7.15
CA GLU A 98 -3.72 -19.17 -7.50
C GLU A 98 -4.97 -19.89 -7.00
N LYS A 99 -5.39 -19.60 -5.76
CA LYS A 99 -6.40 -20.38 -5.02
C LYS A 99 -7.47 -19.53 -4.33
N GLY A 100 -7.42 -18.21 -4.47
CA GLY A 100 -8.31 -17.28 -3.77
C GLY A 100 -9.25 -16.53 -4.71
N SER A 101 -9.60 -15.31 -4.29
CA SER A 101 -10.56 -14.45 -5.00
C SER A 101 -9.92 -13.74 -6.21
N ALA A 102 -8.59 -13.60 -6.24
CA ALA A 102 -7.87 -12.92 -7.32
C ALA A 102 -7.58 -13.80 -8.55
N ARG A 103 -8.19 -14.99 -8.66
CA ARG A 103 -7.96 -15.96 -9.75
C ARG A 103 -8.13 -15.38 -11.16
N ASN A 104 -9.07 -14.46 -11.33
CA ASN A 104 -9.36 -13.82 -12.62
C ASN A 104 -8.29 -12.80 -13.04
N ALA A 105 -7.38 -12.40 -12.15
CA ALA A 105 -6.29 -11.48 -12.47
C ALA A 105 -5.08 -12.18 -13.12
N ARG A 106 -5.04 -13.53 -13.15
CA ARG A 106 -3.90 -14.27 -13.69
C ARG A 106 -3.80 -14.13 -15.20
N VAL A 107 -2.58 -13.84 -15.65
CA VAL A 107 -2.23 -13.80 -17.08
C VAL A 107 -1.19 -14.89 -17.36
N PRO A 108 -1.40 -15.77 -18.36
CA PRO A 108 -0.41 -16.79 -18.73
C PRO A 108 0.96 -16.17 -19.01
N GLY A 109 2.02 -16.78 -18.47
CA GLY A 109 3.40 -16.29 -18.62
C GLY A 109 3.82 -15.23 -17.59
N TYR A 110 2.90 -14.70 -16.77
CA TYR A 110 3.22 -13.69 -15.76
C TYR A 110 2.94 -14.18 -14.33
N ARG A 111 3.79 -13.74 -13.40
CA ARG A 111 3.57 -13.94 -11.96
C ARG A 111 2.74 -12.79 -11.41
N VAL A 112 1.45 -13.04 -11.19
CA VAL A 112 0.48 -12.07 -10.68
C VAL A 112 0.13 -12.39 -9.23
N GLY A 113 -0.01 -11.37 -8.39
CA GLY A 113 -0.53 -11.49 -7.03
C GLY A 113 -1.19 -10.19 -6.58
N GLY A 114 -2.23 -10.31 -5.76
CA GLY A 114 -2.99 -9.21 -5.18
C GLY A 114 -4.15 -9.72 -4.34
#